data_AF-A0A3Q4C052-F1
#
_entry.id   AF-A0A3Q4C052-F1
#
_cell.length_a   1.000
_cell.length_b   1.000
_cell.length_c   1.000
_cell.angle_alpha   90.00
_cell.angle_beta   90.00
_cell.angle_gamma   90.00
#
_symmetry.space_group_name_H-M   'P 1'
#
loop_
_entity.id
_entity.type
_entity.pdbx_description
1 polymer ?
#
loop_
_entity_poly.entity_id
_entity_poly.type
_entity_poly.pdbx_seq_one_letter_code
_entity_poly.pdbx_strand_id
1 'polypeptide(L)'
;MSGNPTRQTNGFFLLLLIHVLSISVLIQPVGCDGELYSTMTVDRCGVCGGQGTSCQRVSGSYRKALTQLGYVFITNIPAGASDIQIIERHKTENILALSDEAGKFFFNGNTVFDNPQNFHVAGTVFKYRRPSNVFSDGLEYIISQGPTLQGLNVMVTVTHAVQILYICALFYCNKGTLKISV
;
A
#
# COMPACT_ATOMS: atom_id res chain seq x y z
N MET A 1 32.39 -66.98 -14.38
CA MET A 1 33.22 -65.89 -13.83
C MET A 1 33.67 -65.00 -14.98
N SER A 2 33.62 -63.68 -14.78
CA SER A 2 33.82 -62.61 -15.77
C SER A 2 32.62 -62.28 -16.66
N GLY A 3 32.11 -61.06 -16.48
CA GLY A 3 31.00 -60.47 -17.24
C GLY A 3 30.75 -59.05 -16.71
N ASN A 4 31.54 -58.09 -17.16
CA ASN A 4 31.40 -56.68 -16.84
C ASN A 4 30.36 -56.04 -17.79
N PRO A 5 29.33 -55.32 -17.32
CA PRO A 5 28.55 -54.44 -18.17
C PRO A 5 29.04 -53.00 -18.01
N THR A 6 29.67 -52.48 -19.07
CA THR A 6 29.81 -51.06 -19.35
C THR A 6 28.44 -50.44 -19.61
N ARG A 7 28.03 -49.40 -18.85
CA ARG A 7 27.06 -48.41 -19.36
C ARG A 7 27.07 -47.07 -18.59
N GLN A 8 27.65 -46.08 -19.26
CA GLN A 8 27.23 -44.67 -19.35
C GLN A 8 26.61 -44.00 -18.10
N THR A 9 27.41 -43.24 -17.35
CA THR A 9 26.90 -42.26 -16.37
C THR A 9 27.33 -40.81 -16.65
N ASN A 10 28.00 -40.52 -17.77
CA ASN A 10 28.59 -39.19 -17.98
C ASN A 10 27.71 -38.17 -18.74
N GLY A 11 26.45 -38.52 -19.08
CA GLY A 11 25.55 -37.61 -19.81
C GLY A 11 24.52 -36.89 -18.94
N PHE A 12 24.08 -37.50 -17.84
CA PHE A 12 22.99 -36.94 -17.01
C PHE A 12 23.47 -35.84 -16.05
N PHE A 13 24.73 -35.91 -15.59
CA PHE A 13 25.30 -34.91 -14.67
C PHE A 13 25.62 -33.57 -15.34
N LEU A 14 25.98 -33.58 -16.63
CA LEU A 14 26.31 -32.34 -17.36
C LEU A 14 25.05 -31.52 -17.69
N LEU A 15 23.93 -32.20 -17.98
CA LEU A 15 22.63 -31.57 -18.20
C LEU A 15 22.06 -30.92 -16.92
N LEU A 16 22.28 -31.53 -15.75
CA LEU A 16 21.88 -30.92 -14.47
C LEU A 16 22.63 -29.61 -14.22
N LEU A 17 23.95 -29.57 -14.45
CA LEU A 17 24.76 -28.35 -14.26
C LEU A 17 24.38 -27.20 -15.20
N ILE A 18 24.00 -27.50 -16.44
CA ILE A 18 23.57 -26.47 -17.42
C ILE A 18 22.22 -25.85 -17.02
N HIS A 19 21.32 -26.63 -16.39
CA HIS A 19 20.03 -26.13 -15.90
C HIS A 19 20.15 -25.31 -14.60
N VAL A 20 21.21 -25.49 -13.80
CA VAL A 20 21.44 -24.65 -12.61
C VAL A 20 22.16 -23.34 -12.95
N LEU A 21 22.92 -23.29 -14.06
CA LEU A 21 23.71 -22.12 -14.46
C LEU A 21 22.92 -21.02 -15.19
N SER A 22 21.61 -21.19 -15.41
CA SER A 22 20.77 -20.22 -16.13
C SER A 22 19.68 -19.55 -15.28
N ILE A 23 19.64 -19.74 -13.95
CA ILE A 23 18.64 -19.09 -13.08
C ILE A 23 19.28 -18.40 -11.87
N SER A 24 20.46 -17.81 -12.05
CA SER A 24 20.80 -16.57 -11.35
C SER A 24 20.53 -15.42 -12.32
N VAL A 25 19.26 -15.25 -12.70
CA VAL A 25 18.79 -13.93 -13.13
C VAL A 25 19.03 -13.03 -11.93
N LEU A 26 20.15 -12.29 -11.92
CA LEU A 26 20.35 -11.21 -10.98
C LEU A 26 19.11 -10.32 -11.14
N ILE A 27 18.30 -10.21 -10.09
CA ILE A 27 17.28 -9.16 -10.03
C ILE A 27 18.08 -7.88 -9.88
N GLN A 28 18.44 -7.27 -11.01
CA GLN A 28 19.18 -6.02 -11.06
C GLN A 28 18.19 -4.92 -10.68
N PRO A 29 18.44 -4.15 -9.61
CA PRO A 29 17.55 -3.05 -9.26
C PRO A 29 17.55 -2.02 -10.40
N VAL A 30 16.36 -1.64 -10.83
CA VAL A 30 16.15 -0.53 -11.78
C VAL A 30 15.89 0.72 -10.95
N GLY A 31 16.66 1.78 -11.21
CA GLY A 31 16.41 3.08 -10.58
C GLY A 31 15.08 3.67 -11.02
N CYS A 32 14.61 4.70 -10.31
CA CYS A 32 13.37 5.38 -10.70
C CYS A 32 13.47 6.12 -12.06
N ASP A 33 14.68 6.25 -12.59
CA ASP A 33 15.03 6.79 -13.90
C ASP A 33 14.93 5.75 -15.02
N GLY A 34 14.67 4.48 -14.69
CA GLY A 34 14.58 3.37 -15.65
C GLY A 34 15.91 2.69 -15.96
N GLU A 35 17.01 3.12 -15.34
CA GLU A 35 18.35 2.60 -15.61
C GLU A 35 18.72 1.44 -14.68
N LEU A 36 19.36 0.40 -15.24
CA LEU A 36 19.84 -0.76 -14.48
C LEU A 36 21.00 -0.36 -13.57
N TYR A 37 20.99 -0.83 -12.32
CA TYR A 37 21.98 -0.50 -11.29
C TYR A 37 22.07 0.99 -10.93
N SER A 38 21.10 1.81 -11.33
CA SER A 38 21.02 3.21 -10.90
C SER A 38 20.70 3.29 -9.40
N THR A 39 21.34 4.24 -8.72
CA THR A 39 21.11 4.54 -7.31
C THR A 39 19.99 5.56 -7.11
N MET A 40 19.35 6.02 -8.20
CA MET A 40 18.26 6.98 -8.15
C MET A 40 17.01 6.36 -7.54
N THR A 41 16.52 6.99 -6.47
CA THR A 41 15.26 6.62 -5.80
C THR A 41 14.25 7.74 -5.88
N VAL A 42 12.96 7.37 -5.82
CA VAL A 42 11.87 8.34 -5.68
C VAL A 42 11.94 8.97 -4.30
N ASP A 43 11.86 10.31 -4.22
CA ASP A 43 11.79 11.02 -2.95
C ASP A 43 10.36 10.98 -2.34
N ARG A 44 10.20 11.51 -1.12
CA ARG A 44 8.90 11.60 -0.45
C ARG A 44 7.82 12.41 -1.19
N CYS A 45 8.21 13.19 -2.20
CA CYS A 45 7.31 13.97 -3.04
C CYS A 45 6.91 13.23 -4.32
N GLY A 46 7.40 12.01 -4.53
CA GLY A 46 7.16 11.25 -5.76
C GLY A 46 8.10 11.62 -6.91
N VAL A 47 9.19 12.35 -6.67
CA VAL A 47 10.13 12.81 -7.71
C VAL A 47 11.39 11.94 -7.72
N CYS A 48 11.73 11.39 -8.88
CA CYS A 48 12.96 10.62 -9.06
C CYS A 48 14.21 11.50 -8.90
N GLY A 49 15.12 11.12 -7.99
CA GLY A 49 16.31 11.93 -7.69
C GLY A 49 15.99 13.26 -7.00
N GLY A 50 14.77 13.42 -6.48
CA GLY A 50 14.33 14.63 -5.79
C GLY A 50 14.91 14.77 -4.39
N GLN A 51 14.88 16.00 -3.86
CA GLN A 51 15.40 16.34 -2.53
C GLN A 51 14.29 16.53 -1.48
N GLY A 52 13.04 16.19 -1.81
CA GLY A 52 11.90 16.28 -0.90
C GLY A 52 11.40 17.70 -0.62
N THR A 53 11.72 18.67 -1.46
CA THR A 53 11.41 20.12 -1.26
C THR A 53 10.28 20.65 -2.14
N SER A 54 9.86 19.90 -3.16
CA SER A 54 8.79 20.26 -4.11
C SER A 54 7.39 20.15 -3.49
N CYS A 55 7.25 19.34 -2.44
CA CYS A 55 6.02 19.10 -1.73
C CYS A 55 6.11 19.54 -0.26
N GLN A 56 4.99 19.52 0.44
CA GLN A 56 4.89 19.73 1.88
C GLN A 56 4.24 18.52 2.55
N ARG A 57 4.63 18.29 3.81
CA ARG A 57 4.01 17.26 4.65
C ARG A 57 2.67 17.77 5.15
N VAL A 58 1.64 16.95 4.99
CA VAL A 58 0.31 17.12 5.56
C VAL A 58 0.07 15.99 6.54
N SER A 59 -0.34 16.32 7.77
CA SER A 59 -0.66 15.30 8.76
C SER A 59 -1.73 15.78 9.72
N GLY A 60 -2.52 14.84 10.23
CA GLY A 60 -3.56 15.09 11.21
C GLY A 60 -4.02 13.80 11.89
N SER A 61 -4.86 13.96 12.92
CA SER A 61 -5.50 12.84 13.59
C SER A 61 -6.99 13.08 13.77
N TYR A 62 -7.77 12.05 13.48
CA TYR A 62 -9.19 12.00 13.78
C TYR A 62 -9.38 11.21 15.07
N ARG A 63 -9.95 11.85 16.09
CA ARG A 63 -10.24 11.21 17.39
C ARG A 63 -11.63 11.58 17.87
N LYS A 64 -12.63 10.75 17.55
CA LYS A 64 -14.04 10.97 17.95
C LYS A 64 -14.70 9.66 18.34
N ALA A 65 -15.61 9.72 19.30
CA ALA A 65 -16.52 8.61 19.60
C ALA A 65 -17.63 8.60 18.55
N LEU A 66 -17.79 7.49 17.85
CA LEU A 66 -18.80 7.37 16.80
C LEU A 66 -20.07 6.78 17.38
N THR A 67 -21.17 7.52 17.36
CA THR A 67 -22.45 7.11 17.96
C THR A 67 -23.45 6.55 16.95
N GLN A 68 -23.15 6.68 15.65
CA GLN A 68 -24.02 6.26 14.55
C GLN A 68 -23.31 5.25 13.66
N LEU A 69 -24.07 4.25 13.22
CA LEU A 69 -23.61 3.26 12.25
C LEU A 69 -23.58 3.86 10.83
N GLY A 70 -22.73 3.30 9.98
CA GLY A 70 -22.60 3.72 8.57
C GLY A 70 -21.24 4.33 8.25
N TYR A 71 -21.18 5.09 7.16
CA TYR A 71 -19.91 5.65 6.66
C TYR A 71 -19.64 7.04 7.23
N VAL A 72 -18.45 7.21 7.81
CA VAL A 72 -17.98 8.49 8.35
C VAL A 72 -16.78 8.97 7.55
N PHE A 73 -16.84 10.21 7.08
CA PHE A 73 -15.71 10.87 6.43
C PHE A 73 -14.62 11.21 7.44
N ILE A 74 -13.38 10.84 7.13
CA ILE A 74 -12.21 11.10 7.98
C ILE A 74 -11.36 12.22 7.41
N THR A 75 -10.95 12.11 6.15
CA THR A 75 -10.11 13.12 5.49
C THR A 75 -10.11 12.92 3.97
N ASN A 76 -9.65 13.94 3.25
CA ASN A 76 -9.47 13.90 1.80
C ASN A 76 -7.96 13.87 1.47
N ILE A 77 -7.57 12.96 0.59
CA ILE A 77 -6.25 12.87 -0.01
C ILE A 77 -6.33 13.56 -1.37
N PRO A 78 -5.64 14.69 -1.59
CA PRO A 78 -5.72 15.41 -2.85
C PRO A 78 -5.02 14.65 -3.99
N ALA A 79 -5.32 15.03 -5.24
CA ALA A 79 -4.53 14.61 -6.39
C ALA A 79 -3.06 15.07 -6.24
N GLY A 80 -2.13 14.24 -6.71
CA GLY A 80 -0.69 14.44 -6.58
C GLY A 80 -0.13 14.07 -5.21
N ALA A 81 -0.92 13.46 -4.33
CA ALA A 81 -0.43 13.05 -3.01
C ALA A 81 0.48 11.82 -3.10
N SER A 82 1.59 11.86 -2.38
CA SER A 82 2.62 10.80 -2.28
C SER A 82 2.92 10.45 -0.82
N ASP A 83 3.58 9.31 -0.60
CA ASP A 83 3.90 8.75 0.72
C ASP A 83 2.70 8.84 1.70
N ILE A 84 1.59 8.23 1.27
CA ILE A 84 0.30 8.27 1.95
C ILE A 84 0.27 7.19 3.02
N GLN A 85 -0.13 7.57 4.23
CA GLN A 85 -0.27 6.69 5.39
C GLN A 85 -1.53 7.05 6.16
N ILE A 86 -2.47 6.11 6.22
CA ILE A 86 -3.68 6.17 7.02
C ILE A 86 -3.65 4.98 7.97
N ILE A 87 -3.52 5.24 9.27
CA ILE A 87 -3.26 4.21 10.27
C ILE A 87 -4.24 4.35 11.43
N GLU A 88 -4.97 3.28 11.72
CA GLU A 88 -5.71 3.15 12.96
C GLU A 88 -4.72 3.02 14.13
N ARG A 89 -4.91 3.79 15.20
CA ARG A 89 -4.01 3.83 16.36
C ARG A 89 -4.49 3.01 17.53
N HIS A 90 -5.80 2.79 17.63
CA HIS A 90 -6.42 1.91 18.62
C HIS A 90 -7.29 0.90 17.88
N LYS A 91 -7.10 -0.39 18.15
CA LYS A 91 -7.90 -1.44 17.51
C LYS A 91 -9.38 -1.21 17.75
N THR A 92 -10.15 -1.10 16.68
CA THR A 92 -11.61 -1.13 16.71
C THR A 92 -12.14 -2.20 15.76
N GLU A 93 -13.45 -2.43 15.80
CA GLU A 93 -14.10 -3.31 14.81
C GLU A 93 -14.53 -2.56 13.54
N ASN A 94 -14.33 -1.24 13.55
CA ASN A 94 -14.59 -0.40 12.40
C ASN A 94 -13.56 -0.64 11.30
N ILE A 95 -13.91 -0.24 10.08
CA ILE A 95 -13.17 -0.64 8.88
C ILE A 95 -12.87 0.60 8.03
N LEU A 96 -11.60 0.85 7.78
CA LEU A 96 -11.15 1.88 6.84
C LEU A 96 -11.64 1.56 5.42
N ALA A 97 -12.16 2.59 4.74
CA ALA A 97 -12.65 2.50 3.37
C ALA A 97 -12.10 3.66 2.53
N LEU A 98 -12.03 3.45 1.22
CA LEU A 98 -11.51 4.42 0.27
C LEU A 98 -12.49 4.62 -0.86
N SER A 99 -12.81 5.87 -1.17
CA SER A 99 -13.72 6.26 -2.25
C SER A 99 -13.12 7.41 -3.06
N ASP A 100 -13.68 7.66 -4.24
CA ASP A 100 -13.44 8.91 -4.95
C ASP A 100 -14.21 10.08 -4.32
N GLU A 101 -13.99 11.29 -4.83
CA GLU A 101 -14.67 12.49 -4.32
C GLU A 101 -16.17 12.52 -4.60
N ALA A 102 -16.67 11.68 -5.51
CA ALA A 102 -18.09 11.51 -5.81
C ALA A 102 -18.77 10.45 -4.89
N GLY A 103 -18.00 9.79 -4.02
CA GLY A 103 -18.49 8.78 -3.08
C GLY A 103 -18.55 7.36 -3.66
N LYS A 104 -17.99 7.11 -4.84
CA LYS A 104 -17.85 5.75 -5.37
C LYS A 104 -16.68 5.06 -4.67
N PHE A 105 -16.97 3.97 -3.96
CA PHE A 105 -15.96 3.21 -3.25
C PHE A 105 -15.08 2.36 -4.16
N PHE A 106 -13.80 2.33 -3.84
CA PHE A 106 -12.82 1.41 -4.40
C PHE A 106 -12.74 0.11 -3.60
N PHE A 107 -12.82 0.20 -2.27
CA PHE A 107 -12.88 -0.95 -1.37
C PHE A 107 -13.55 -0.59 -0.03
N ASN A 108 -14.05 -1.62 0.66
CA ASN A 108 -14.79 -1.56 1.92
C ASN A 108 -16.03 -0.67 1.87
N GLY A 109 -16.66 -0.59 0.71
CA GLY A 109 -17.82 0.24 0.42
C GLY A 109 -19.05 -0.58 0.06
N ASN A 110 -20.19 0.09 -0.10
CA ASN A 110 -21.43 -0.53 -0.61
C ASN A 110 -21.82 -1.81 0.15
N THR A 111 -21.66 -1.84 1.47
CA THR A 111 -21.95 -2.98 2.35
C THR A 111 -21.07 -4.23 2.15
N VAL A 112 -19.98 -4.11 1.40
CA VAL A 112 -19.01 -5.18 1.18
C VAL A 112 -17.73 -4.89 1.96
N PHE A 113 -17.18 -5.90 2.63
CA PHE A 113 -15.87 -5.85 3.26
C PHE A 113 -14.89 -6.69 2.46
N ASP A 114 -13.93 -6.01 1.84
CA ASP A 114 -12.92 -6.64 1.01
C ASP A 114 -11.83 -7.27 1.86
N ASN A 115 -11.24 -8.35 1.35
CA ASN A 115 -10.08 -8.95 1.99
C ASN A 115 -8.87 -8.01 1.91
N PRO A 116 -7.99 -7.99 2.94
CA PRO A 116 -6.73 -7.29 2.91
C PRO A 116 -5.87 -7.63 1.67
N GLN A 117 -5.64 -6.65 0.79
CA GLN A 117 -4.85 -6.83 -0.42
C GLN A 117 -4.27 -5.52 -0.97
N ASN A 118 -3.67 -5.57 -2.15
CA ASN A 118 -3.23 -4.41 -2.89
C ASN A 118 -4.29 -4.04 -3.92
N PHE A 119 -4.69 -2.77 -3.97
CA PHE A 119 -5.67 -2.24 -4.90
C PHE A 119 -5.04 -1.24 -5.86
N HIS A 120 -5.34 -1.35 -7.15
CA HIS A 120 -4.96 -0.34 -8.14
C HIS A 120 -6.01 0.77 -8.13
N VAL A 121 -5.66 1.94 -7.57
CA VAL A 121 -6.58 3.05 -7.34
C VAL A 121 -5.88 4.36 -7.69
N ALA A 122 -6.58 5.25 -8.41
CA ALA A 122 -6.10 6.59 -8.75
C ALA A 122 -4.67 6.60 -9.35
N GLY A 123 -4.35 5.63 -10.21
CA GLY A 123 -3.05 5.54 -10.89
C GLY A 123 -1.89 5.02 -10.04
N THR A 124 -2.13 4.55 -8.81
CA THR A 124 -1.11 3.97 -7.94
C THR A 124 -1.63 2.72 -7.24
N VAL A 125 -0.80 2.10 -6.38
CA VAL A 125 -1.15 0.90 -5.62
C VAL A 125 -1.37 1.25 -4.15
N PHE A 126 -2.58 1.03 -3.66
CA PHE A 126 -2.91 1.14 -2.24
C PHE A 126 -2.81 -0.23 -1.58
N LYS A 127 -1.93 -0.34 -0.60
CA LYS A 127 -1.80 -1.51 0.27
C LYS A 127 -2.76 -1.36 1.45
N TYR A 128 -3.84 -2.13 1.45
CA TYR A 128 -4.79 -2.19 2.56
C TYR A 128 -4.52 -3.44 3.42
N ARG A 129 -4.29 -3.26 4.72
CA ARG A 129 -4.12 -4.38 5.65
C ARG A 129 -4.95 -4.17 6.90
N ARG A 130 -5.45 -5.28 7.43
CA ARG A 130 -6.25 -5.34 8.64
C ARG A 130 -5.94 -6.64 9.39
N PRO A 131 -5.89 -6.63 10.73
CA PRO A 131 -5.86 -7.85 11.52
C PRO A 131 -7.11 -8.71 11.26
N SER A 132 -6.99 -10.04 11.33
CA SER A 132 -8.13 -10.95 11.15
C SER A 132 -9.25 -10.77 12.17
N ASN A 133 -8.91 -10.27 13.37
CA ASN A 133 -9.85 -9.87 14.42
C ASN A 133 -9.15 -8.92 15.40
N VAL A 134 -9.91 -8.35 16.35
CA VAL A 134 -9.41 -7.40 17.35
C VAL A 134 -8.37 -7.97 18.32
N PHE A 135 -8.30 -9.29 18.48
CA PHE A 135 -7.33 -9.96 19.33
C PHE A 135 -6.02 -10.25 18.61
N SER A 136 -6.01 -10.24 17.28
CA SER A 136 -4.81 -10.47 16.46
C SER A 136 -3.87 -9.27 16.51
N ASP A 137 -2.56 -9.51 16.45
CA ASP A 137 -1.57 -8.44 16.45
C ASP A 137 -1.65 -7.53 15.21
N GLY A 138 -1.20 -6.28 15.36
CA GLY A 138 -1.22 -5.27 14.31
C GLY A 138 -2.43 -4.33 14.37
N LEU A 139 -2.45 -3.36 13.45
CA LEU A 139 -3.48 -2.34 13.32
C LEU A 139 -3.97 -2.28 11.88
N GLU A 140 -5.17 -1.76 11.66
CA GLU A 140 -5.65 -1.50 10.31
C GLU A 140 -4.92 -0.31 9.68
N TYR A 141 -4.52 -0.43 8.42
CA TYR A 141 -3.88 0.66 7.70
C TYR A 141 -4.12 0.62 6.19
N ILE A 142 -4.03 1.80 5.58
CA ILE A 142 -3.95 2.02 4.14
C ILE A 142 -2.67 2.81 3.88
N ILE A 143 -1.78 2.29 3.02
CA ILE A 143 -0.60 3.02 2.58
C ILE A 143 -0.46 3.02 1.05
N SER A 144 0.15 4.05 0.50
CA SER A 144 0.46 4.14 -0.94
C SER A 144 1.68 5.03 -1.17
N GLN A 145 2.49 4.69 -2.17
CA GLN A 145 3.60 5.55 -2.59
C GLN A 145 3.11 6.79 -3.36
N GLY A 146 1.95 6.71 -4.01
CA GLY A 146 1.47 7.77 -4.92
C GLY A 146 2.29 7.84 -6.22
N PRO A 147 2.27 8.99 -6.92
CA PRO A 147 1.32 10.07 -6.74
C PRO A 147 -0.10 9.62 -7.13
N THR A 148 -1.12 10.16 -6.45
CA THR A 148 -2.52 9.95 -6.86
C THR A 148 -2.87 10.79 -8.09
N LEU A 149 -3.62 10.26 -9.03
CA LEU A 149 -4.09 11.00 -10.22
C LEU A 149 -5.38 11.79 -9.97
N GLN A 150 -6.09 11.50 -8.88
CA GLN A 150 -7.34 12.17 -8.50
C GLN A 150 -7.44 12.29 -6.98
N GLY A 151 -8.34 13.16 -6.51
CA GLY A 151 -8.72 13.24 -5.11
C GLY A 151 -9.43 11.97 -4.63
N LEU A 152 -9.23 11.64 -3.35
CA LEU A 152 -9.78 10.45 -2.70
C LEU A 152 -10.31 10.80 -1.32
N ASN A 153 -11.38 10.14 -0.91
CA ASN A 153 -11.94 10.27 0.43
C ASN A 153 -11.60 9.03 1.26
N VAL A 154 -10.98 9.26 2.41
CA VAL A 154 -10.79 8.26 3.46
C VAL A 154 -12.03 8.25 4.32
N MET A 155 -12.66 7.08 4.38
CA MET A 155 -13.89 6.85 5.11
C MET A 155 -13.67 5.75 6.16
N VAL A 156 -14.57 5.65 7.13
CA VAL A 156 -14.67 4.49 8.02
C VAL A 156 -16.09 3.97 8.00
N THR A 157 -16.24 2.65 7.83
CA THR A 157 -17.50 1.96 8.11
C THR A 157 -17.59 1.68 9.60
N VAL A 158 -18.57 2.29 10.25
CA VAL A 158 -18.88 2.08 11.67
C VAL A 158 -19.78 0.87 11.79
N THR A 159 -19.20 -0.24 12.23
CA THR A 159 -19.90 -1.51 12.50
C THR A 159 -20.41 -1.55 13.94
N HIS A 160 -19.67 -0.95 14.87
CA HIS A 160 -19.99 -0.89 16.30
C HIS A 160 -19.90 0.54 16.82
N ALA A 161 -21.06 1.07 17.23
CA ALA A 161 -21.16 2.39 17.82
C ALA A 161 -20.54 2.44 19.23
N VAL A 162 -20.25 3.64 19.71
CA VAL A 162 -19.70 3.96 21.04
C VAL A 162 -18.23 3.52 21.23
N GLN A 163 -17.50 3.28 20.13
CA GLN A 163 -16.03 3.13 20.17
C GLN A 163 -15.34 4.47 19.85
N ILE A 164 -14.23 4.75 20.53
CA ILE A 164 -13.37 5.89 20.19
C ILE A 164 -12.51 5.49 19.00
N LEU A 165 -12.84 6.04 17.83
CA LEU A 165 -12.00 5.90 16.66
C LEU A 165 -10.79 6.82 16.80
N TYR A 166 -9.59 6.30 16.57
CA TYR A 166 -8.36 7.09 16.51
C TYR A 166 -7.58 6.75 15.24
N ILE A 167 -7.69 7.59 14.21
CA ILE A 167 -6.98 7.46 12.94
C ILE A 167 -5.92 8.55 12.83
N CYS A 168 -4.72 8.20 12.38
CA CYS A 168 -3.71 9.16 11.94
C CYS A 168 -3.62 9.15 10.41
N ALA A 169 -3.56 10.33 9.81
CA ALA A 169 -3.30 10.52 8.39
C ALA A 169 -2.00 11.31 8.19
N LEU A 170 -1.20 10.90 7.22
CA LEU A 170 0.01 11.58 6.76
C LEU A 170 0.16 11.37 5.26
N PHE A 171 0.48 12.44 4.53
CA PHE A 171 0.86 12.38 3.11
C PHE A 171 1.64 13.63 2.72
N TYR A 172 2.26 13.59 1.55
CA TYR A 172 2.96 14.73 0.95
C TYR A 172 2.23 15.22 -0.28
N CYS A 173 2.05 16.53 -0.43
CA CYS A 173 1.39 17.12 -1.61
C CYS A 173 1.99 18.48 -1.98
N ASN A 174 1.64 19.00 -3.16
CA ASN A 174 2.11 20.29 -3.62
C ASN A 174 1.61 21.43 -2.71
N LYS A 175 2.41 22.49 -2.60
CA LYS A 175 2.06 23.69 -1.84
C LYS A 175 0.85 24.37 -2.51
N GLY A 176 -0.29 24.41 -1.82
CA GLY A 176 -1.54 25.02 -2.31
C GLY A 176 -2.75 24.08 -2.44
N THR A 177 -2.56 22.76 -2.30
CA THR A 177 -3.65 21.77 -2.48
C THR A 177 -4.37 21.41 -1.16
N LEU A 178 -4.21 22.22 -0.11
CA LEU A 178 -4.70 21.89 1.23
C LEU A 178 -6.21 22.13 1.39
N LYS A 179 -6.96 21.03 1.52
CA LYS A 179 -8.24 21.00 2.23
C LYS A 179 -8.10 20.01 3.38
N ILE A 180 -7.72 20.49 4.56
CA ILE A 180 -7.84 19.66 5.77
C ILE A 180 -9.18 20.01 6.41
N SER A 181 -10.05 19.02 6.53
CA SER A 181 -11.07 18.98 7.59
C SER A 181 -10.71 17.82 8.51
N VAL A 182 -10.56 18.12 9.80
CA VAL A 182 -10.35 17.17 10.92
C VAL A 182 -11.67 17.01 11.69
#